data_AF-A2SMZ9-F1
#
_entry.id   AF-A2SMZ9-F1
#
_cell.length_a   1.000
_cell.length_b   1.000
_cell.length_c   1.000
_cell.angle_alpha   90.00
_cell.angle_beta   90.00
_cell.angle_gamma   90.00
#
_symmetry.space_group_name_H-M   'P 1'
#
loop_
_entity.id
_entity.type
_entity.pdbx_description
1 polymer ?
#
loop_
_entity_poly.entity_id
_entity_poly.type
_entity_poly.pdbx_seq_one_letter_code
_entity_poly.pdbx_strand_id
1 'polypeptide(L)'
;MQHHIPALSGRLAILSQDSPLFDVRALQLETAEEVRAALNSDATARRIMAKACQPAAGELVGVRLNLNIIKSTGVRVHSIHRGTTHGGHARGKGFYRGEVINYSQVVTLRHAWFNVHQAGREQIAEGGNKGPMASVDGEFVVPMGRVSFDGVEIRFNPRDVHLFVDLENFAVQYAEEVTLAGHRAYARGLIVYHDANSAPARAGNTPSIAMFRAPARHSEPVTRYQPATDLAAVA
;
A
#
# COMPACT_ATOMS: atom_id res chain seq x y z
N MET A 1 0.84 -37.51 14.44
CA MET A 1 -0.10 -36.48 14.93
C MET A 1 -0.19 -35.41 13.86
N GLN A 2 -1.31 -35.35 13.14
CA GLN A 2 -1.56 -34.30 12.15
C GLN A 2 -1.93 -33.02 12.91
N HIS A 3 -1.10 -31.99 12.80
CA HIS A 3 -1.44 -30.67 13.33
C HIS A 3 -2.60 -30.10 12.52
N HIS A 4 -3.78 -30.10 13.11
CA HIS A 4 -4.96 -29.44 12.56
C HIS A 4 -4.76 -27.93 12.73
N ILE A 5 -4.28 -27.26 11.68
CA ILE A 5 -4.24 -25.80 11.62
C ILE A 5 -5.70 -25.34 11.41
N PRO A 6 -6.31 -24.58 12.35
CA PRO A 6 -7.67 -24.09 12.15
C PRO A 6 -7.69 -23.19 10.91
N ALA A 7 -8.65 -23.43 10.01
CA ALA A 7 -8.82 -22.61 8.82
C ALA A 7 -9.12 -21.16 9.23
N LEU A 8 -8.15 -20.26 9.05
CA LEU A 8 -8.31 -18.79 9.15
C LEU A 8 -9.21 -18.22 8.01
N SER A 9 -9.94 -19.10 7.32
CA SER A 9 -10.85 -18.79 6.24
C SER A 9 -12.11 -18.13 6.81
N GLY A 10 -12.20 -16.80 6.71
CA GLY A 10 -13.38 -16.03 7.10
C GLY A 10 -13.15 -14.84 8.04
N ARG A 11 -11.91 -14.61 8.52
CA ARG A 11 -11.61 -13.41 9.30
C ARG A 11 -11.28 -12.24 8.38
N LEU A 12 -12.04 -11.14 8.51
CA LEU A 12 -11.79 -9.88 7.80
C LEU A 12 -10.58 -9.13 8.34
N ALA A 13 -10.16 -9.43 9.58
CA ALA A 13 -8.96 -8.89 10.16
C ALA A 13 -8.13 -10.02 10.79
N ILE A 14 -6.83 -10.01 10.54
CA ILE A 14 -5.87 -10.97 11.11
C ILE A 14 -4.64 -10.22 11.60
N LEU A 15 -4.00 -10.71 12.66
CA LEU A 15 -2.63 -10.29 12.93
C LEU A 15 -1.72 -10.92 11.88
N SER A 16 -0.77 -10.15 11.35
CA SER A 16 0.10 -10.61 10.27
C SER A 16 0.84 -11.88 10.65
N GLN A 17 1.29 -12.01 11.90
CA GLN A 17 2.05 -13.18 12.39
C GLN A 17 1.21 -14.48 12.44
N ASP A 18 -0.12 -14.35 12.48
CA ASP A 18 -1.04 -15.49 12.43
C ASP A 18 -1.31 -15.93 10.98
N SER A 19 -0.92 -15.12 9.99
CA SER A 19 -1.13 -15.44 8.57
C SER A 19 -0.18 -16.56 8.12
N PRO A 20 -0.66 -17.56 7.37
CA PRO A 20 0.23 -18.54 6.74
C PRO A 20 1.14 -17.92 5.66
N LEU A 21 0.86 -16.68 5.24
CA LEU A 21 1.65 -15.91 4.29
C LEU A 21 2.71 -15.01 4.95
N PHE A 22 2.77 -15.00 6.28
CA PHE A 22 3.82 -14.28 6.99
C PHE A 22 5.17 -14.93 6.72
N ASP A 23 6.18 -14.09 6.53
CA ASP A 23 7.55 -14.53 6.33
C ASP A 23 8.51 -13.46 6.81
N VAL A 24 9.74 -13.88 7.12
CA VAL A 24 10.85 -13.03 7.55
C VAL A 24 11.79 -12.86 6.37
N ARG A 25 12.03 -11.61 5.97
CA ARG A 25 12.71 -11.35 4.67
C ARG A 25 13.90 -10.42 4.82
N ALA A 26 14.96 -10.77 4.10
CA ALA A 26 16.03 -9.86 3.75
C ALA A 26 15.96 -9.58 2.25
N LEU A 27 15.92 -8.30 1.87
CA LEU A 27 15.92 -7.89 0.47
C LEU A 27 17.28 -7.34 0.11
N GLN A 28 17.75 -7.70 -1.08
CA GLN A 28 18.84 -6.99 -1.74
C GLN A 28 18.26 -5.75 -2.42
N LEU A 29 18.63 -4.58 -1.90
CA LEU A 29 18.23 -3.29 -2.46
C LEU A 29 19.34 -2.75 -3.37
N GLU A 30 18.96 -1.92 -4.33
CA GLU A 30 19.91 -1.07 -5.04
C GLU A 30 20.66 -0.15 -4.04
N THR A 31 21.91 0.17 -4.32
CA THR A 31 22.76 1.02 -3.48
C THR A 31 22.28 2.47 -3.47
N ALA A 32 22.67 3.23 -2.45
CA ALA A 32 22.36 4.66 -2.37
C ALA A 32 22.92 5.45 -3.58
N GLU A 33 24.06 5.03 -4.12
CA GLU A 33 24.64 5.65 -5.32
C GLU A 33 23.83 5.35 -6.58
N GLU A 34 23.38 4.11 -6.78
CA GLU A 34 22.51 3.75 -7.89
C GLU A 34 21.18 4.52 -7.84
N VAL A 35 20.57 4.61 -6.65
CA VAL A 35 19.34 5.39 -6.43
C VAL A 35 19.57 6.87 -6.73
N ARG A 36 20.66 7.46 -6.23
CA ARG A 36 21.01 8.87 -6.48
C ARG A 36 21.28 9.12 -7.97
N ALA A 37 22.00 8.24 -8.63
CA ALA A 37 22.28 8.33 -10.07
C ALA A 37 20.99 8.28 -10.88
N ALA A 38 20.09 7.35 -10.56
CA ALA A 38 18.79 7.23 -11.21
C ALA A 38 17.94 8.50 -11.06
N LEU A 39 17.81 9.02 -9.83
CA LEU A 39 17.07 10.26 -9.58
C LEU A 39 17.71 11.48 -10.25
N ASN A 40 19.05 11.54 -10.30
CA ASN A 40 19.76 12.62 -10.98
C ASN A 40 19.63 12.56 -12.51
N SER A 41 19.33 11.40 -13.10
CA SER A 41 19.12 11.29 -14.54
C SER A 41 17.77 11.87 -15.00
N ASP A 42 16.77 11.94 -14.11
CA ASP A 42 15.42 12.43 -14.43
C ASP A 42 15.21 13.90 -14.05
N ALA A 43 14.82 14.74 -15.02
CA ALA A 43 14.66 16.18 -14.81
C ALA A 43 13.56 16.54 -13.80
N THR A 44 12.48 15.74 -13.75
CA THR A 44 11.39 15.97 -12.80
C THR A 44 11.83 15.60 -11.39
N ALA A 45 12.52 14.47 -11.23
CA ALA A 45 13.07 14.03 -9.97
C ALA A 45 14.08 15.05 -9.42
N ARG A 46 15.03 15.53 -10.25
CA ARG A 46 15.96 16.61 -9.86
C ARG A 46 15.23 17.84 -9.32
N ARG A 47 14.20 18.32 -10.05
CA ARG A 47 13.43 19.51 -9.65
C ARG A 47 12.70 19.31 -8.32
N ILE A 48 12.14 18.12 -8.08
CA ILE A 48 11.43 17.81 -6.83
C ILE A 48 12.41 17.68 -5.67
N MET A 49 13.51 16.93 -5.85
CA MET A 49 14.53 16.75 -4.81
C MET A 49 15.20 18.08 -4.42
N ALA A 50 15.36 19.02 -5.38
CA ALA A 50 15.89 20.35 -5.10
C ALA A 50 15.00 21.20 -4.17
N LYS A 51 13.71 20.86 -4.01
CA LYS A 51 12.83 21.50 -3.02
C LYS A 51 13.13 21.07 -1.58
N ALA A 52 13.92 20.01 -1.39
CA ALA A 52 14.30 19.46 -0.09
C ALA A 52 13.09 19.20 0.85
N CYS A 53 11.95 18.79 0.28
CA CYS A 53 10.74 18.53 1.04
C CYS A 53 10.74 17.10 1.58
N GLN A 54 11.17 16.93 2.82
CA GLN A 54 11.07 15.65 3.54
C GLN A 54 9.75 15.61 4.34
N PRO A 55 8.93 14.55 4.21
CA PRO A 55 7.76 14.41 5.06
C PRO A 55 8.16 14.26 6.53
N ALA A 56 7.40 14.89 7.42
CA ALA A 56 7.58 14.72 8.86
C ALA A 56 7.06 13.35 9.33
N ALA A 57 7.56 12.87 10.48
CA ALA A 57 6.97 11.69 11.13
C ALA A 57 5.48 11.95 11.43
N GLY A 58 4.61 10.99 11.10
CA GLY A 58 3.16 11.14 11.24
C GLY A 58 2.47 11.92 10.10
N GLU A 59 3.22 12.54 9.18
CA GLU A 59 2.60 13.23 8.04
C GLU A 59 1.89 12.23 7.13
N LEU A 60 0.63 12.54 6.77
CA LEU A 60 -0.14 11.72 5.82
C LEU A 60 0.41 11.87 4.40
N VAL A 61 0.85 10.76 3.83
CA VAL A 61 1.42 10.69 2.48
C VAL A 61 0.85 9.53 1.69
N GLY A 62 0.88 9.65 0.36
CA GLY A 62 0.59 8.56 -0.57
C GLY A 62 1.85 8.05 -1.24
N VAL A 63 2.06 6.74 -1.29
CA VAL A 63 3.27 6.14 -1.85
C VAL A 63 2.93 5.38 -3.12
N ARG A 64 3.72 5.61 -4.16
CA ARG A 64 3.52 5.02 -5.49
C ARG A 64 4.84 4.64 -6.11
N LEU A 65 4.91 3.45 -6.71
CA LEU A 65 6.08 3.07 -7.50
C LEU A 65 6.24 4.00 -8.72
N ASN A 66 7.43 4.58 -8.90
CA ASN A 66 7.71 5.48 -10.00
C ASN A 66 8.14 4.70 -11.26
N LEU A 67 7.16 4.41 -12.12
CA LEU A 67 7.38 3.66 -13.36
C LEU A 67 8.28 4.39 -14.37
N ASN A 68 8.38 5.72 -14.33
CA ASN A 68 9.20 6.46 -15.28
C ASN A 68 10.69 6.27 -14.98
N ILE A 69 11.08 6.34 -13.71
CA ILE A 69 12.45 6.07 -13.28
C ILE A 69 12.82 4.60 -13.56
N ILE A 70 11.94 3.66 -13.23
CA ILE A 70 12.22 2.23 -13.47
C ILE A 70 12.42 1.93 -14.94
N LYS A 71 11.57 2.46 -15.83
CA LYS A 71 11.68 2.20 -17.27
C LYS A 71 12.96 2.76 -17.89
N SER A 72 13.45 3.88 -17.37
CA SER A 72 14.62 4.56 -17.91
C SER A 72 15.94 4.10 -17.30
N THR A 73 15.93 3.65 -16.05
CA THR A 73 17.15 3.36 -15.27
C THR A 73 17.22 1.93 -14.73
N GLY A 74 16.12 1.19 -14.71
CA GLY A 74 15.99 -0.10 -14.03
C GLY A 74 15.85 0.00 -12.50
N VAL A 75 16.13 1.17 -11.91
CA VAL A 75 16.14 1.37 -10.46
C VAL A 75 14.73 1.62 -9.91
N ARG A 76 14.40 0.91 -8.83
CA ARG A 76 13.08 0.96 -8.21
C ARG A 76 13.02 2.02 -7.12
N VAL A 77 12.30 3.10 -7.40
CA VAL A 77 12.03 4.16 -6.42
C VAL A 77 10.55 4.45 -6.32
N HIS A 78 10.12 4.84 -5.14
CA HIS A 78 8.77 5.31 -4.87
C HIS A 78 8.72 6.83 -4.94
N SER A 79 7.68 7.35 -5.58
CA SER A 79 7.22 8.72 -5.39
C SER A 79 6.44 8.81 -4.08
N ILE A 80 6.75 9.81 -3.26
CA ILE A 80 5.99 10.18 -2.07
C ILE A 80 5.15 11.39 -2.42
N HIS A 81 3.84 11.25 -2.28
CA HIS A 81 2.83 12.24 -2.61
C HIS A 81 2.28 12.90 -1.35
N ARG A 82 2.12 14.22 -1.38
CA ARG A 82 1.44 14.98 -0.32
C ARG A 82 -0.01 14.49 -0.17
N GLY A 83 -0.44 14.27 1.06
CA GLY A 83 -1.84 14.00 1.36
C GLY A 83 -2.76 15.11 0.86
N THR A 84 -3.81 14.76 0.12
CA THR A 84 -4.74 15.72 -0.50
C THR A 84 -6.11 15.76 0.17
N THR A 85 -6.41 14.81 1.06
CA THR A 85 -7.68 14.72 1.75
C THR A 85 -7.48 14.39 3.23
N HIS A 86 -8.06 15.19 4.11
CA HIS A 86 -8.09 14.88 5.54
C HIS A 86 -9.13 13.76 5.75
N GLY A 87 -8.66 12.53 6.02
CA GLY A 87 -9.51 11.35 6.27
C GLY A 87 -10.28 10.78 5.07
N GLY A 88 -10.08 11.31 3.85
CA GLY A 88 -10.71 10.75 2.65
C GLY A 88 -10.08 9.43 2.20
N HIS A 89 -8.76 9.29 2.40
CA HIS A 89 -8.00 8.09 2.06
C HIS A 89 -8.52 6.82 2.76
N ALA A 90 -9.02 6.92 3.99
CA ALA A 90 -9.67 5.81 4.71
C ALA A 90 -11.04 5.40 4.11
N ARG A 91 -11.54 6.15 3.13
CA ARG A 91 -12.84 5.94 2.47
C ARG A 91 -12.71 5.79 0.95
N GLY A 92 -11.57 5.27 0.48
CA GLY A 92 -11.34 5.04 -0.94
C GLY A 92 -10.91 6.27 -1.75
N LYS A 93 -10.75 7.44 -1.13
CA LYS A 93 -10.28 8.68 -1.79
C LYS A 93 -8.78 8.86 -1.57
N GLY A 94 -8.00 7.94 -2.14
CA GLY A 94 -6.56 7.88 -1.94
C GLY A 94 -5.77 9.08 -2.48
N PHE A 95 -4.50 9.15 -2.11
CA PHE A 95 -3.61 10.27 -2.44
C PHE A 95 -2.89 10.11 -3.78
N TYR A 96 -3.36 9.21 -4.64
CA TYR A 96 -2.74 8.91 -5.93
C TYR A 96 -2.62 10.12 -6.88
N ARG A 97 -3.39 11.20 -6.66
CA ARG A 97 -3.28 12.48 -7.41
C ARG A 97 -2.54 13.59 -6.67
N GLY A 98 -1.95 13.33 -5.50
CA GLY A 98 -1.20 14.32 -4.74
C GLY A 98 0.06 14.80 -5.46
N GLU A 99 0.53 15.99 -5.11
CA GLU A 99 1.83 16.49 -5.59
C GLU A 99 2.94 15.56 -5.09
N VAL A 100 3.87 15.18 -5.96
CA VAL A 100 5.08 14.47 -5.53
C VAL A 100 5.99 15.44 -4.80
N ILE A 101 6.30 15.12 -3.54
CA ILE A 101 7.14 15.95 -2.67
C ILE A 101 8.53 15.37 -2.47
N ASN A 102 8.68 14.06 -2.62
CA ASN A 102 9.97 13.37 -2.40
C ASN A 102 10.02 12.02 -3.12
N TYR A 103 11.19 11.39 -3.11
CA TYR A 103 11.41 10.02 -3.55
C TYR A 103 12.15 9.21 -2.48
N SER A 104 11.82 7.93 -2.40
CA SER A 104 12.61 6.99 -1.60
C SER A 104 12.54 5.59 -2.20
N GLN A 105 13.63 4.84 -2.11
CA GLN A 105 13.65 3.43 -2.48
C GLN A 105 12.74 2.61 -1.57
N VAL A 106 12.79 2.89 -0.26
CA VAL A 106 12.02 2.21 0.78
C VAL A 106 11.20 3.22 1.57
N VAL A 107 9.92 2.95 1.77
CA VAL A 107 9.04 3.80 2.58
C VAL A 107 8.30 2.94 3.59
N THR A 108 8.28 3.37 4.85
CA THR A 108 7.45 2.72 5.87
C THR A 108 6.31 3.66 6.25
N LEU A 109 5.10 3.11 6.28
CA LEU A 109 3.89 3.83 6.69
C LEU A 109 3.22 3.10 7.85
N ARG A 110 2.59 3.87 8.73
CA ARG A 110 1.59 3.37 9.68
C ARG A 110 0.19 3.70 9.21
N HIS A 111 -0.78 2.92 9.70
CA HIS A 111 -2.20 3.07 9.39
C HIS A 111 -2.46 3.15 7.88
N ALA A 112 -1.89 2.19 7.16
CA ALA A 112 -1.78 2.22 5.72
C ALA A 112 -3.03 1.67 5.02
N TRP A 113 -3.63 2.50 4.17
CA TRP A 113 -4.79 2.18 3.33
C TRP A 113 -4.36 1.92 1.89
N PHE A 114 -4.88 0.84 1.32
CA PHE A 114 -4.55 0.40 -0.03
C PHE A 114 -5.61 0.89 -1.03
N ASN A 115 -5.40 2.07 -1.60
CA ASN A 115 -6.42 2.76 -2.38
C ASN A 115 -6.25 2.57 -3.89
N VAL A 116 -7.38 2.31 -4.57
CA VAL A 116 -7.45 2.20 -6.03
C VAL A 116 -8.65 2.98 -6.58
N HIS A 117 -8.39 3.92 -7.48
CA HIS A 117 -9.39 4.59 -8.29
C HIS A 117 -9.93 3.64 -9.37
N GLN A 118 -11.10 3.04 -9.11
CA GLN A 118 -11.65 1.95 -9.93
C GLN A 118 -11.81 2.32 -11.41
N ALA A 119 -12.27 3.53 -11.75
CA ALA A 119 -12.37 3.98 -13.13
C ALA A 119 -10.99 4.10 -13.82
N GLY A 120 -9.96 4.55 -13.08
CA GLY A 120 -8.60 4.62 -13.59
C GLY A 120 -7.96 3.25 -13.77
N ARG A 121 -8.28 2.30 -12.89
CA ARG A 121 -7.89 0.90 -13.04
C ARG A 121 -8.55 0.28 -14.28
N GLU A 122 -9.85 0.49 -14.47
CA GLU A 122 -10.61 -0.06 -15.59
C GLU A 122 -10.01 0.38 -16.93
N GLN A 123 -9.79 1.69 -17.09
CA GLN A 123 -9.17 2.25 -18.29
C GLN A 123 -7.81 1.60 -18.60
N ILE A 124 -6.99 1.30 -17.59
CA ILE A 124 -5.69 0.65 -17.78
C ILE A 124 -5.84 -0.83 -18.14
N ALA A 125 -6.81 -1.52 -17.54
CA ALA A 125 -7.10 -2.92 -17.82
C ALA A 125 -7.59 -3.13 -19.27
N GLU A 126 -8.32 -2.16 -19.83
CA GLU A 126 -8.75 -2.13 -21.24
C GLU A 126 -7.63 -1.78 -22.23
N GLY A 127 -6.42 -1.48 -21.75
CA GLY A 127 -5.27 -1.11 -22.59
C GLY A 127 -5.08 0.40 -22.78
N GLY A 128 -5.85 1.23 -22.08
CA GLY A 128 -5.70 2.68 -22.07
C GLY A 128 -4.41 3.18 -21.38
N ASN A 129 -4.27 4.51 -21.35
CA ASN A 129 -3.08 5.17 -20.83
C ASN A 129 -2.86 4.91 -19.33
N LYS A 130 -1.59 4.77 -18.93
CA LYS A 130 -1.20 4.64 -17.52
C LYS A 130 -1.40 5.97 -16.79
N GLY A 131 -2.54 6.12 -16.11
CA GLY A 131 -2.83 7.24 -15.22
C GLY A 131 -2.47 6.95 -13.76
N PRO A 132 -2.45 7.97 -12.88
CA PRO A 132 -2.36 7.76 -11.44
C PRO A 132 -3.67 7.18 -10.89
N MET A 133 -3.68 5.88 -10.58
CA MET A 133 -4.88 5.17 -10.15
C MET A 133 -4.77 4.45 -8.80
N ALA A 134 -3.57 4.27 -8.26
CA ALA A 134 -3.39 3.52 -7.01
C ALA A 134 -2.27 4.10 -6.17
N SER A 135 -2.44 4.04 -4.86
CA SER A 135 -1.46 4.43 -3.85
C SER A 135 -1.66 3.66 -2.55
N VAL A 136 -0.60 3.53 -1.78
CA VAL A 136 -0.68 3.12 -0.36
C VAL A 136 -0.55 4.39 0.47
N ASP A 137 -1.56 4.66 1.28
CA ASP A 137 -1.74 5.95 1.94
C ASP A 137 -1.71 5.79 3.45
N GLY A 138 -0.86 6.54 4.14
CA GLY A 138 -0.73 6.41 5.60
C GLY A 138 0.21 7.44 6.18
N GLU A 139 0.51 7.27 7.47
CA GLU A 139 1.39 8.13 8.23
C GLU A 139 2.85 7.78 7.96
N PHE A 140 3.65 8.76 7.54
CA PHE A 140 5.05 8.55 7.25
C PHE A 140 5.85 8.20 8.50
N VAL A 141 6.67 7.16 8.42
CA VAL A 141 7.60 6.76 9.48
C VAL A 141 9.02 7.17 9.09
N VAL A 142 9.66 7.97 9.94
CA VAL A 142 11.10 8.26 9.83
C VAL A 142 11.87 7.04 10.34
N PRO A 143 12.71 6.38 9.52
CA PRO A 143 13.48 5.22 9.96
C PRO A 143 14.48 5.60 11.06
N MET A 144 14.36 4.99 12.24
CA MET A 144 15.33 5.15 13.35
C MET A 144 16.35 3.98 13.44
N GLY A 145 16.30 3.04 12.49
CA GLY A 145 17.13 1.84 12.53
C GLY A 145 16.97 1.00 11.26
N ARG A 146 17.24 -0.31 11.37
CA ARG A 146 17.10 -1.25 10.25
C ARG A 146 15.64 -1.38 9.85
N VAL A 147 15.37 -1.22 8.56
CA VAL A 147 14.03 -1.43 7.99
C VAL A 147 13.73 -2.94 7.95
N SER A 148 12.53 -3.34 8.38
CA SER A 148 12.05 -4.72 8.29
C SER A 148 11.19 -4.94 7.04
N PHE A 149 11.39 -6.08 6.39
CA PHE A 149 10.57 -6.58 5.28
C PHE A 149 9.74 -7.80 5.67
N ASP A 150 9.66 -8.05 6.98
CA ASP A 150 8.84 -9.13 7.52
C ASP A 150 7.38 -8.74 7.35
N GLY A 151 6.51 -9.74 7.19
CA GLY A 151 5.08 -9.51 7.00
C GLY A 151 4.46 -10.33 5.89
N VAL A 152 3.21 -10.01 5.59
CA VAL A 152 2.47 -10.56 4.45
C VAL A 152 2.77 -9.71 3.22
N GLU A 153 3.18 -10.36 2.13
CA GLU A 153 3.45 -9.67 0.87
C GLU A 153 2.16 -9.28 0.16
N ILE A 154 2.02 -7.99 -0.12
CA ILE A 154 0.92 -7.37 -0.85
C ILE A 154 1.43 -6.89 -2.21
N ARG A 155 0.63 -7.14 -3.25
CA ARG A 155 0.92 -6.76 -4.64
C ARG A 155 -0.25 -6.08 -5.31
N PHE A 156 0.07 -5.37 -6.40
CA PHE A 156 -0.94 -4.79 -7.28
C PHE A 156 -0.44 -4.74 -8.72
N ASN A 157 -1.25 -5.26 -9.64
CA ASN A 157 -1.12 -5.05 -11.08
C ASN A 157 -2.51 -4.74 -11.63
N PRO A 158 -2.78 -3.52 -12.12
CA PRO A 158 -4.13 -3.12 -12.55
C PRO A 158 -4.69 -3.97 -13.70
N ARG A 159 -3.84 -4.71 -14.44
CA ARG A 159 -4.30 -5.62 -15.49
C ARG A 159 -4.85 -6.94 -14.96
N ASP A 160 -4.38 -7.38 -13.79
CA ASP A 160 -4.74 -8.68 -13.23
C ASP A 160 -5.76 -8.51 -12.08
N VAL A 161 -5.60 -7.46 -11.27
CA VAL A 161 -6.37 -7.21 -10.06
C VAL A 161 -6.97 -5.80 -10.05
N HIS A 162 -8.15 -5.64 -9.43
CA HIS A 162 -8.81 -4.34 -9.25
C HIS A 162 -8.56 -3.70 -7.89
N LEU A 163 -7.95 -4.43 -6.97
CA LEU A 163 -7.53 -3.99 -5.64
C LEU A 163 -6.14 -4.55 -5.34
N PHE A 164 -5.47 -4.00 -4.32
CA PHE A 164 -4.26 -4.63 -3.76
C PHE A 164 -4.64 -5.98 -3.15
N VAL A 165 -3.80 -6.99 -3.35
CA VAL A 165 -4.06 -8.36 -2.89
C VAL A 165 -2.84 -8.97 -2.23
N ASP A 166 -3.06 -9.94 -1.34
CA ASP A 166 -2.01 -10.84 -0.87
C ASP A 166 -1.63 -11.89 -1.94
N LEU A 167 -0.76 -12.83 -1.58
CA LEU A 167 -0.29 -13.89 -2.49
C LEU A 167 -1.38 -14.91 -2.84
N GLU A 168 -2.47 -15.00 -2.07
CA GLU A 168 -3.64 -15.84 -2.35
C GLU A 168 -4.73 -15.10 -3.15
N ASN A 169 -4.47 -13.84 -3.55
CA ASN A 169 -5.39 -12.93 -4.22
C ASN A 169 -6.48 -12.32 -3.34
N PHE A 170 -6.44 -12.46 -2.01
CA PHE A 170 -7.42 -11.80 -1.16
C PHE A 170 -7.15 -10.29 -1.09
N ALA A 171 -8.17 -9.50 -1.39
CA ALA A 171 -8.10 -8.05 -1.45
C ALA A 171 -7.83 -7.45 -0.07
N VAL A 172 -6.76 -6.67 0.05
CA VAL A 172 -6.34 -6.01 1.28
C VAL A 172 -6.81 -4.56 1.27
N GLN A 173 -7.45 -4.16 2.35
CA GLN A 173 -7.96 -2.81 2.57
C GLN A 173 -6.97 -1.96 3.35
N TYR A 174 -6.42 -2.53 4.43
CA TYR A 174 -5.63 -1.80 5.42
C TYR A 174 -4.56 -2.68 6.06
N ALA A 175 -3.46 -2.07 6.49
CA ALA A 175 -2.47 -2.65 7.38
C ALA A 175 -2.04 -1.63 8.45
N GLU A 176 -1.78 -2.09 9.66
CA GLU A 176 -1.29 -1.25 10.76
C GLU A 176 0.09 -0.66 10.46
N GLU A 177 0.98 -1.45 9.85
CA GLU A 177 2.25 -0.99 9.33
C GLU A 177 2.56 -1.66 7.99
N VAL A 178 3.18 -0.91 7.08
CA VAL A 178 3.65 -1.44 5.80
C VAL A 178 5.01 -0.87 5.43
N THR A 179 5.90 -1.72 4.95
CA THR A 179 7.11 -1.28 4.27
C THR A 179 6.97 -1.52 2.77
N LEU A 180 7.14 -0.49 1.97
CA LEU A 180 7.14 -0.55 0.51
C LEU A 180 8.57 -0.62 -0.02
N ALA A 181 8.85 -1.63 -0.85
CA ALA A 181 10.11 -1.77 -1.57
C ALA A 181 9.86 -2.41 -2.95
N GLY A 182 10.37 -1.78 -4.00
CA GLY A 182 10.12 -2.22 -5.37
C GLY A 182 8.64 -2.37 -5.71
N HIS A 183 8.25 -3.55 -6.20
CA HIS A 183 6.88 -3.84 -6.64
C HIS A 183 5.98 -4.38 -5.51
N ARG A 184 6.46 -4.36 -4.25
CA ARG A 184 5.84 -5.06 -3.13
C ARG A 184 5.66 -4.16 -1.92
N ALA A 185 4.64 -4.50 -1.15
CA ALA A 185 4.37 -3.95 0.17
C ALA A 185 4.39 -5.11 1.17
N TYR A 186 5.08 -4.94 2.30
CA TYR A 186 5.21 -5.94 3.36
C TYR A 186 4.39 -5.47 4.56
N ALA A 187 3.20 -6.06 4.72
CA ALA A 187 2.21 -5.64 5.70
C ALA A 187 2.41 -6.37 7.05
N ARG A 188 2.36 -5.62 8.15
CA ARG A 188 2.55 -6.09 9.53
C ARG A 188 1.46 -5.57 10.46
N GLY A 189 1.39 -6.18 11.64
CA GLY A 189 0.39 -5.86 12.66
C GLY A 189 -0.99 -6.34 12.22
N LEU A 190 -2.03 -5.57 12.53
CA LEU A 190 -3.38 -5.87 12.04
C LEU A 190 -3.48 -5.65 10.51
N ILE A 191 -3.88 -6.68 9.78
CA ILE A 191 -4.22 -6.63 8.35
C ILE A 191 -5.72 -6.80 8.19
N VAL A 192 -6.36 -5.88 7.47
CA VAL A 192 -7.79 -5.92 7.18
C VAL A 192 -8.01 -6.17 5.70
N TYR A 193 -8.83 -7.16 5.40
CA TYR A 193 -9.22 -7.59 4.07
C TYR A 193 -10.60 -7.03 3.72
N HIS A 194 -10.81 -6.82 2.42
CA HIS A 194 -12.13 -6.53 1.88
C HIS A 194 -13.03 -7.77 1.89
N ASP A 195 -14.28 -7.54 2.26
CA ASP A 195 -15.42 -8.37 1.90
C ASP A 195 -16.18 -7.76 0.72
N ALA A 196 -17.25 -8.43 0.28
CA ALA A 196 -18.09 -7.96 -0.82
C ALA A 196 -18.80 -6.62 -0.53
N ASN A 197 -18.94 -6.20 0.74
CA ASN A 197 -19.66 -4.99 1.13
C ASN A 197 -18.75 -3.78 1.31
N SER A 198 -17.48 -4.01 1.67
CA SER A 198 -16.46 -2.98 1.91
C SER A 198 -15.62 -2.66 0.69
N ALA A 199 -15.55 -3.58 -0.29
CA ALA A 199 -14.83 -3.36 -1.54
C ALA A 199 -15.44 -2.19 -2.33
N PRO A 200 -14.63 -1.24 -2.85
CA PRO A 200 -15.11 -0.23 -3.77
C PRO A 200 -15.78 -0.87 -5.00
N ALA A 201 -16.94 -0.35 -5.39
CA ALA A 201 -17.65 -0.84 -6.56
C ALA A 201 -16.76 -0.70 -7.82
N ARG A 202 -16.72 -1.78 -8.60
CA ARG A 202 -15.99 -1.80 -9.87
C ARG A 202 -16.62 -0.81 -10.85
N ALA A 203 -15.78 -0.10 -11.61
CA ALA A 203 -16.24 0.86 -12.61
C ALA A 203 -16.58 0.21 -13.97
N GLY A 204 -16.21 -1.06 -14.16
CA GLY A 204 -16.46 -1.84 -15.37
C GLY A 204 -16.24 -3.33 -15.15
N ASN A 205 -16.20 -4.08 -16.26
CA ASN A 205 -16.31 -5.55 -16.27
C ASN A 205 -15.02 -6.27 -16.69
N THR A 206 -13.89 -5.58 -16.92
CA THR A 206 -12.63 -6.24 -17.28
C THR A 206 -12.25 -7.33 -16.27
N PRO A 207 -11.57 -8.41 -16.66
CA PRO A 207 -11.27 -9.49 -15.72
C PRO A 207 -10.48 -9.01 -14.49
N SER A 208 -10.76 -9.64 -13.35
CA SER A 208 -9.96 -9.48 -12.15
C SER A 208 -9.93 -10.76 -11.34
N ILE A 209 -8.73 -11.18 -10.94
CA ILE A 209 -8.50 -12.37 -10.10
C ILE A 209 -8.60 -12.08 -8.60
N ALA A 210 -8.88 -10.83 -8.19
CA ALA A 210 -8.97 -10.47 -6.78
C ALA A 210 -10.19 -11.13 -6.12
N MET A 211 -9.96 -11.72 -4.95
CA MET A 211 -10.94 -12.43 -4.14
C MET A 211 -11.29 -11.61 -2.89
N PHE A 212 -12.48 -11.84 -2.35
CA PHE A 212 -12.91 -11.23 -1.09
C PHE A 212 -12.95 -12.29 0.01
N ARG A 213 -12.60 -11.90 1.24
CA ARG A 213 -12.83 -12.76 2.39
C ARG A 213 -14.32 -12.71 2.73
N ALA A 214 -14.91 -13.87 3.01
CA ALA A 214 -16.27 -13.92 3.53
C ALA A 214 -16.30 -13.27 4.92
N PRO A 215 -17.35 -12.51 5.27
CA PRO A 215 -17.54 -12.09 6.65
C PRO A 215 -17.70 -13.33 7.53
N ALA A 216 -17.15 -13.30 8.74
CA ALA A 216 -17.35 -14.37 9.72
C ALA A 216 -18.85 -14.62 9.90
N ARG A 217 -19.30 -15.88 9.81
CA ARG A 217 -20.70 -16.24 10.08
C ARG A 217 -20.98 -15.87 11.54
N HIS A 218 -21.96 -14.98 11.77
CA HIS A 218 -22.68 -14.53 12.99
C HIS A 218 -22.35 -15.02 14.43
N SER A 219 -21.24 -15.66 14.73
CA SER A 219 -20.87 -16.11 16.08
C SER A 219 -19.51 -15.61 16.56
N GLU A 220 -18.74 -14.89 15.73
CA GLU A 220 -17.54 -14.17 16.21
C GLU A 220 -17.82 -12.66 16.26
N PRO A 221 -17.47 -11.97 17.36
CA PRO A 221 -17.60 -10.52 17.43
C PRO A 221 -16.74 -9.88 16.34
N VAL A 222 -17.39 -9.18 15.42
CA VAL A 222 -16.70 -8.32 14.45
C VAL A 222 -16.16 -7.13 15.23
N THR A 223 -14.89 -7.18 15.63
CA THR A 223 -14.19 -5.97 16.08
C THR A 223 -14.07 -5.05 14.87
N ARG A 224 -15.05 -4.17 14.68
CA ARG A 224 -14.91 -3.05 13.74
C ARG A 224 -13.72 -2.23 14.23
N TYR A 225 -12.64 -2.21 13.47
CA TYR A 225 -11.54 -1.29 13.73
C TYR A 225 -12.09 0.13 13.56
N GLN A 226 -12.27 0.83 14.68
CA GLN A 226 -12.42 2.27 14.70
C GLN A 226 -11.02 2.82 14.95
N PRO A 227 -10.42 3.56 14.00
CA PRO A 227 -9.19 4.28 14.31
C PRO A 227 -9.48 5.20 15.50
N ALA A 228 -8.60 5.16 16.50
CA ALA A 228 -8.70 6.05 17.66
C ALA A 228 -8.79 7.49 17.15
N THR A 229 -9.90 8.15 17.44
CA THR A 229 -10.06 9.59 17.20
C THR A 229 -9.47 10.30 18.40
N ASP A 230 -8.14 10.29 18.53
CA ASP A 230 -7.46 11.18 19.47
C ASP A 230 -7.00 12.44 18.71
N LEU A 231 -7.95 13.35 18.55
CA LEU A 231 -7.66 14.76 18.36
C LEU A 231 -8.46 15.56 19.39
N ALA A 232 -7.68 16.25 20.24
CA ALA A 232 -8.04 17.36 21.11
C ALA A 232 -8.60 17.03 22.51
N ALA A 233 -7.68 16.84 23.47
CA ALA A 233 -7.81 17.42 24.82
C ALA A 233 -6.46 17.45 25.55
N VAL A 234 -5.57 18.37 25.20
CA VAL A 234 -4.69 19.04 26.19
C VAL A 234 -4.55 20.50 25.76
N ALA A 235 -5.38 21.34 26.35
CA ALA A 235 -5.07 22.74 26.60
C ALA A 235 -4.43 22.82 27.98
#